data_AF-A0A2G2QM66-F1
#
_entry.id   AF-A0A2G2QM66-F1
#
_cell.length_a   1.000
_cell.length_b   1.000
_cell.length_c   1.000
_cell.angle_alpha   90.00
_cell.angle_beta   90.00
_cell.angle_gamma   90.00
#
_symmetry.space_group_name_H-M   'P 1'
#
loop_
_entity.id
_entity.type
_entity.pdbx_description
1 polymer ?
#
loop_
_entity_poly.entity_id
_entity_poly.type
_entity_poly.pdbx_seq_one_letter_code
_entity_poly.pdbx_strand_id
1 'polypeptide(L)'
;MTSLQKYQRITRSALIVIMMALSGCVSEEFDDLKAYIVRVQAKPATPIEPMPVLKSYETFKYVAEGLRDPFKKVDEPTPIDVAGKVEGPGPDVEREKEELESYPLDTLRMVGTLSKSGELWGLVRANDGVIHRVQPGQYLGQNFGKIIQVQEQQIDLGEWVAAANGKWREREASLALVE
;
A
#
# COMPACT_ATOMS: atom_id res chain seq x y z
N MET A 1 -12.55 34.28 98.77
CA MET A 1 -13.80 34.64 98.04
C MET A 1 -13.59 35.42 96.75
N THR A 2 -12.39 35.96 96.45
CA THR A 2 -12.13 36.80 95.25
C THR A 2 -11.73 36.02 93.99
N SER A 3 -11.34 34.74 94.08
CA SER A 3 -10.94 33.92 92.92
C SER A 3 -12.13 33.34 92.14
N LEU A 4 -13.22 32.95 92.82
CA LEU A 4 -14.42 32.42 92.16
C LEU A 4 -15.15 33.47 91.30
N GLN A 5 -15.24 34.72 91.77
CA GLN A 5 -15.88 35.80 90.98
C GLN A 5 -15.06 36.18 89.74
N LYS A 6 -13.73 36.06 89.78
CA LYS A 6 -12.87 36.23 88.60
C LYS A 6 -13.10 35.12 87.58
N TYR A 7 -13.22 33.87 88.03
CA TYR A 7 -13.52 32.73 87.16
C TYR A 7 -14.90 32.84 86.49
N GLN A 8 -15.93 33.28 87.22
CA GLN A 8 -17.27 33.53 86.64
C GLN A 8 -17.31 34.68 85.63
N ARG A 9 -16.51 35.74 85.83
CA ARG A 9 -16.40 36.83 84.84
C ARG A 9 -15.66 36.40 83.59
N ILE A 10 -14.57 35.63 83.72
CA ILE A 10 -13.79 35.10 82.60
C ILE A 10 -14.60 34.09 81.77
N THR A 11 -15.36 33.21 82.43
CA THR A 11 -16.23 32.24 81.74
C THR A 11 -17.39 32.91 81.01
N ARG A 12 -18.02 33.96 81.59
CA ARG A 12 -19.05 34.74 80.89
C ARG A 12 -18.51 35.51 79.69
N SER A 13 -17.33 36.14 79.80
CA SER A 13 -16.68 36.80 78.66
C SER A 13 -16.27 35.79 77.58
N ALA A 14 -15.77 34.62 77.97
CA ALA A 14 -15.43 33.55 77.04
C ALA A 14 -16.66 33.01 76.29
N LEU A 15 -17.81 32.88 76.99
CA LEU A 15 -19.05 32.45 76.36
C LEU A 15 -19.59 33.47 75.35
N ILE A 16 -19.49 34.77 75.65
CA ILE A 16 -19.92 35.85 74.73
C ILE A 16 -18.99 35.91 73.50
N VAL A 17 -17.68 35.77 73.69
CA VAL A 17 -16.72 35.71 72.59
C VAL A 17 -16.95 34.47 71.72
N ILE A 18 -17.27 33.32 72.32
CA ILE A 18 -17.67 32.11 71.59
C ILE A 18 -18.95 32.36 70.80
N MET A 19 -19.97 33.01 71.38
CA MET A 19 -21.23 33.25 70.67
C MET A 19 -21.06 34.22 69.49
N MET A 20 -20.19 35.23 69.61
CA MET A 20 -19.81 36.11 68.48
C MET A 20 -18.93 35.40 67.45
N ALA A 21 -18.10 34.44 67.86
CA ALA A 21 -17.30 33.64 66.94
C ALA A 21 -18.15 32.63 66.13
N LEU A 22 -19.33 32.22 66.64
CA LEU A 22 -20.27 31.38 65.90
C LEU A 22 -21.16 32.17 64.92
N SER A 23 -21.26 33.51 65.03
CA SER A 23 -21.86 34.34 63.99
C SER A 23 -20.82 34.70 62.91
N GLY A 24 -20.19 33.68 62.32
CA GLY A 24 -19.19 33.79 61.26
C GLY A 24 -19.77 33.43 59.89
N CYS A 25 -19.96 34.47 59.07
CA CYS A 25 -20.15 34.50 57.62
C CYS A 25 -21.08 33.48 56.96
N VAL A 26 -22.29 33.94 56.62
CA VAL A 26 -22.95 33.48 55.39
C VAL A 26 -22.09 33.99 54.23
N SER A 27 -21.22 33.13 53.70
CA SER A 27 -20.40 33.45 52.53
C SER A 27 -21.30 33.46 51.29
N GLU A 28 -21.14 34.47 50.43
CA GLU A 28 -21.64 34.50 49.05
C GLU A 28 -20.93 33.46 48.16
N GLU A 29 -20.64 32.27 48.70
CA GLU A 29 -19.77 31.25 48.11
C GLU A 29 -20.29 30.68 46.79
N PHE A 30 -21.56 30.94 46.48
CA PHE A 30 -22.23 30.46 45.27
C PHE A 30 -22.59 31.56 44.28
N ASP A 31 -22.15 32.80 44.48
CA ASP A 31 -22.52 33.88 43.55
C ASP A 31 -21.88 33.71 42.17
N ASP A 32 -20.65 33.19 42.13
CA ASP A 32 -20.00 32.77 40.88
C ASP A 32 -20.76 31.60 40.21
N LEU A 33 -21.21 30.62 41.00
CA LEU A 33 -22.00 29.50 40.48
C LEU A 33 -23.34 29.96 39.90
N LYS A 34 -24.03 30.89 40.58
CA LYS A 34 -25.28 31.50 40.08
C LYS A 34 -25.03 32.29 38.80
N ALA A 35 -23.97 33.11 38.77
CA ALA A 35 -23.57 33.86 37.58
C ALA A 35 -23.22 32.94 36.40
N TYR A 36 -22.56 31.82 36.67
CA TYR A 36 -22.24 30.80 35.68
C TYR A 36 -23.51 30.14 35.12
N ILE A 37 -24.45 29.74 35.98
CA ILE A 37 -25.72 29.13 35.56
C ILE A 37 -26.50 30.07 34.64
N VAL A 38 -26.66 31.34 35.04
CA VAL A 38 -27.35 32.35 34.21
C VAL A 38 -26.64 32.51 32.85
N ARG A 39 -25.30 32.56 32.86
CA ARG A 39 -24.51 32.66 31.63
C ARG A 39 -24.68 31.44 30.72
N VAL A 40 -24.77 30.24 31.27
CA VAL A 40 -24.94 29.00 30.48
C VAL A 40 -26.36 28.90 29.93
N GLN A 41 -27.39 29.24 30.71
CA GLN A 41 -28.79 29.22 30.26
C GLN A 41 -29.08 30.28 29.19
N ALA A 42 -28.41 31.42 29.23
CA ALA A 42 -28.55 32.47 28.23
C ALA A 42 -27.85 32.15 26.89
N LYS A 43 -27.09 31.06 26.79
CA LYS A 43 -26.46 30.67 25.52
C LYS A 43 -27.54 30.15 24.56
N PRO A 44 -27.68 30.75 23.37
CA PRO A 44 -28.60 30.24 22.37
C PRO A 44 -28.18 28.82 21.95
N ALA A 45 -29.18 27.96 21.73
CA ALA A 45 -28.92 26.60 21.26
C ALA A 45 -28.18 26.66 19.91
N THR A 46 -27.07 25.94 19.82
CA THR A 46 -26.32 25.80 18.58
C THR A 46 -27.24 25.14 17.53
N PRO A 47 -27.35 25.69 16.31
CA PRO A 47 -28.10 25.03 15.24
C PRO A 47 -27.63 23.60 15.08
N ILE A 48 -28.56 22.64 15.15
CA ILE A 48 -28.27 21.24 14.89
C ILE A 48 -28.00 21.12 13.39
N GLU A 49 -26.91 20.47 13.02
CA GLU A 49 -26.64 20.19 11.62
C GLU A 49 -27.81 19.40 11.03
N PRO A 50 -28.35 19.84 9.87
CA PRO A 50 -29.43 19.10 9.23
C PRO A 50 -28.96 17.70 8.90
N MET A 51 -29.87 16.73 9.00
CA MET A 51 -29.55 15.36 8.59
C MET A 51 -29.00 15.36 7.17
N PRO A 52 -27.91 14.63 6.91
CA PRO A 52 -27.33 14.58 5.57
C PRO A 52 -28.39 14.06 4.59
N VAL A 53 -28.52 14.76 3.47
CA VAL A 53 -29.42 14.32 2.40
C VAL A 53 -28.85 13.03 1.82
N LEU A 54 -29.62 11.94 1.90
CA LEU A 54 -29.30 10.69 1.21
C LEU A 54 -29.27 10.99 -0.29
N LYS A 55 -28.07 10.98 -0.88
CA LYS A 55 -27.93 11.04 -2.34
C LYS A 55 -28.55 9.78 -2.92
N SER A 56 -29.51 9.94 -3.84
CA SER A 56 -29.99 8.80 -4.62
C SER A 56 -28.80 8.18 -5.34
N TYR A 57 -28.69 6.85 -5.32
CA TYR A 57 -27.75 6.18 -6.18
C TYR A 57 -28.20 6.40 -7.63
N GLU A 58 -27.28 6.82 -8.49
CA GLU A 58 -27.52 6.81 -9.92
C GLU A 58 -27.41 5.35 -10.37
N THR A 59 -28.45 4.84 -11.02
CA THR A 59 -28.40 3.49 -11.58
C THR A 59 -27.53 3.54 -12.82
N PHE A 60 -26.31 3.01 -12.72
CA PHE A 60 -25.46 2.82 -13.88
C PHE A 60 -26.05 1.70 -14.74
N LYS A 61 -26.39 2.02 -15.98
CA LYS A 61 -26.81 1.02 -16.96
C LYS A 61 -25.56 0.38 -17.54
N TYR A 62 -25.38 -0.92 -17.30
CA TYR A 62 -24.31 -1.67 -17.91
C TYR A 62 -24.58 -1.83 -19.41
N VAL A 63 -23.74 -1.21 -20.25
CA VAL A 63 -23.79 -1.35 -21.71
C VAL A 63 -22.62 -2.23 -22.12
N ALA A 64 -22.85 -3.56 -22.17
CA ALA A 64 -21.88 -4.54 -22.67
C ALA A 64 -21.89 -4.70 -24.20
N GLU A 65 -22.83 -4.06 -24.88
CA GLU A 65 -23.05 -4.27 -26.30
C GLU A 65 -21.86 -3.71 -27.09
N GLY A 66 -21.15 -4.59 -27.82
CA GLY A 66 -19.94 -4.26 -28.57
C GLY A 66 -18.61 -4.35 -27.78
N LEU A 67 -18.65 -4.64 -26.48
CA LEU A 67 -17.43 -4.91 -25.70
C LEU A 67 -16.96 -6.35 -25.90
N ARG A 68 -15.64 -6.56 -25.83
CA ARG A 68 -15.04 -7.90 -25.83
C ARG A 68 -15.56 -8.67 -24.61
N ASP A 69 -15.94 -9.92 -24.83
CA ASP A 69 -16.33 -10.84 -23.77
C ASP A 69 -15.19 -11.00 -22.74
N PRO A 70 -15.39 -10.59 -21.47
CA PRO A 70 -14.36 -10.64 -20.44
C PRO A 70 -14.05 -12.07 -19.96
N PHE A 71 -14.88 -13.06 -20.32
CA PHE A 71 -14.69 -14.47 -19.97
C PHE A 71 -14.16 -15.31 -21.15
N LYS A 72 -14.06 -14.72 -22.34
CA LYS A 72 -13.25 -15.34 -23.39
C LYS A 72 -11.79 -15.26 -22.97
N LYS A 73 -11.11 -16.41 -23.01
CA LYS A 73 -9.66 -16.46 -22.85
C LYS A 73 -9.04 -15.38 -23.72
N VAL A 74 -8.18 -14.57 -23.11
CA VAL A 74 -7.20 -13.83 -23.89
C VAL A 74 -6.37 -14.89 -24.59
N ASP A 75 -6.15 -14.74 -25.90
CA ASP A 75 -5.27 -15.64 -26.64
C ASP A 75 -3.88 -15.51 -26.00
N GLU A 76 -3.60 -16.38 -25.03
CA GLU A 76 -2.25 -16.61 -24.54
C GLU A 76 -1.44 -17.06 -25.76
N PRO A 77 -0.24 -16.50 -25.99
CA PRO A 77 0.60 -16.99 -27.07
C PRO A 77 0.83 -18.48 -26.83
N THR A 78 0.19 -19.31 -27.65
CA THR A 78 0.41 -20.75 -27.65
C THR A 78 1.90 -20.96 -27.88
N PRO A 79 2.58 -21.80 -27.08
CA PRO A 79 3.93 -22.25 -27.40
C PRO A 79 3.85 -22.82 -28.81
N ILE A 80 4.55 -22.20 -29.76
CA ILE A 80 4.53 -22.69 -31.13
C ILE A 80 5.26 -24.03 -31.10
N ASP A 81 4.53 -25.12 -31.33
CA ASP A 81 5.12 -26.34 -31.85
C ASP A 81 5.79 -25.94 -33.19
N VAL A 82 7.12 -25.84 -33.16
CA VAL A 82 7.99 -25.27 -34.20
C VAL A 82 7.91 -26.01 -35.55
N ALA A 83 6.95 -26.91 -35.73
CA ALA A 83 6.72 -27.69 -36.94
C ALA A 83 5.86 -26.96 -38.00
N GLY A 84 5.22 -25.83 -37.64
CA GLY A 84 4.40 -25.04 -38.57
C GLY A 84 5.21 -23.93 -39.24
N LYS A 85 5.28 -23.95 -40.57
CA LYS A 85 5.95 -22.96 -41.43
C LYS A 85 5.36 -21.55 -41.22
N VAL A 86 5.87 -20.81 -40.23
CA VAL A 86 5.52 -19.40 -40.01
C VAL A 86 6.22 -18.54 -41.05
N GLU A 87 5.44 -17.78 -41.83
CA GLU A 87 5.98 -16.89 -42.87
C GLU A 87 6.35 -15.51 -42.29
N GLY A 88 7.62 -15.12 -42.38
CA GLY A 88 8.13 -13.80 -41.96
C GLY A 88 9.54 -13.87 -41.35
N PRO A 89 10.16 -12.71 -41.01
CA PRO A 89 11.35 -12.72 -40.16
C PRO A 89 10.98 -13.37 -38.82
N GLY A 90 11.75 -14.36 -38.40
CA GLY A 90 11.47 -15.18 -37.24
C GLY A 90 12.73 -15.60 -36.51
N PRO A 91 12.59 -16.33 -35.40
CA PRO A 91 13.73 -16.80 -34.62
C PRO A 91 14.59 -17.78 -35.45
N ASP A 92 15.89 -17.78 -35.15
CA ASP A 92 16.82 -18.78 -35.70
C ASP A 92 16.57 -20.13 -35.01
N VAL A 93 15.85 -21.01 -35.69
CA VAL A 93 15.47 -22.35 -35.22
C VAL A 93 16.52 -23.41 -35.54
N GLU A 94 17.50 -23.12 -36.38
CA GLU A 94 18.54 -24.06 -36.79
C GLU A 94 19.72 -24.10 -35.79
N ARG A 95 19.86 -23.05 -34.98
CA ARG A 95 20.87 -22.95 -33.93
C ARG A 95 20.65 -23.99 -32.82
N GLU A 96 21.75 -24.46 -32.24
CA GLU A 96 21.71 -25.21 -30.98
C GLU A 96 21.12 -24.35 -29.86
N LYS A 97 20.14 -24.91 -29.14
CA LYS A 97 19.49 -24.23 -28.02
C LYS A 97 20.38 -24.19 -26.79
N GLU A 98 20.27 -23.12 -26.03
CA GLU A 98 20.89 -22.93 -24.72
C GLU A 98 20.00 -23.53 -23.63
N GLU A 99 20.61 -23.84 -22.48
CA GLU A 99 19.93 -24.47 -21.34
C GLU A 99 18.70 -23.67 -20.89
N LEU A 100 18.83 -22.33 -20.84
CA LEU A 100 17.77 -21.43 -20.37
C LEU A 100 16.57 -21.30 -21.32
N GLU A 101 16.67 -21.78 -22.56
CA GLU A 101 15.56 -21.79 -23.52
C GLU A 101 14.56 -22.91 -23.28
N SER A 102 14.89 -23.88 -22.41
CA SER A 102 13.94 -24.91 -21.98
C SER A 102 12.88 -24.36 -21.01
N TYR A 103 13.15 -23.22 -20.38
CA TYR A 103 12.30 -22.63 -19.36
C TYR A 103 11.40 -21.52 -19.92
N PRO A 104 10.14 -21.43 -19.50
CA PRO A 104 9.31 -20.26 -19.75
C PRO A 104 9.92 -18.98 -19.15
N LEU A 105 9.87 -17.85 -19.88
CA LEU A 105 10.48 -16.59 -19.44
C LEU A 105 9.94 -16.11 -18.08
N ASP A 106 8.66 -16.32 -17.83
CA ASP A 106 7.94 -15.99 -16.58
C ASP A 106 8.39 -16.83 -15.38
N THR A 107 9.13 -17.92 -15.59
CA THR A 107 9.71 -18.75 -14.53
C THR A 107 11.16 -18.38 -14.19
N LEU A 108 11.82 -17.63 -15.06
CA LEU A 108 13.19 -17.16 -14.88
C LEU A 108 13.22 -15.93 -13.98
N ARG A 109 14.23 -15.84 -13.10
CA ARG A 109 14.39 -14.73 -12.17
C ARG A 109 15.82 -14.21 -12.19
N MET A 110 16.01 -12.91 -12.39
CA MET A 110 17.32 -12.29 -12.19
C MET A 110 17.61 -12.22 -10.69
N VAL A 111 18.72 -12.81 -10.26
CA VAL A 111 19.14 -12.86 -8.85
C VAL A 111 20.38 -12.01 -8.56
N GLY A 112 20.97 -11.38 -9.58
CA GLY A 112 22.07 -10.45 -9.40
C GLY A 112 22.91 -10.29 -10.66
N THR A 113 24.05 -9.65 -10.49
CA THR A 113 25.09 -9.52 -11.51
C THR A 113 26.44 -9.95 -10.96
N LEU A 114 27.30 -10.48 -11.83
CA LEU A 114 28.69 -10.82 -11.51
C LEU A 114 29.61 -10.05 -12.47
N SER A 115 30.47 -9.19 -11.93
CA SER A 115 31.54 -8.57 -12.71
C SER A 115 32.81 -9.40 -12.59
N LYS A 116 33.34 -9.88 -13.73
CA LYS A 116 34.59 -10.63 -13.77
C LYS A 116 35.41 -10.18 -14.97
N SER A 117 36.68 -9.84 -14.74
CA SER A 117 37.63 -9.44 -15.80
C SER A 117 37.15 -8.26 -16.67
N GLY A 118 36.31 -7.36 -16.11
CA GLY A 118 35.77 -6.21 -16.84
C GLY A 118 34.47 -6.51 -17.63
N GLU A 119 33.98 -7.74 -17.61
CA GLU A 119 32.69 -8.11 -18.21
C GLU A 119 31.61 -8.25 -17.13
N LEU A 120 30.44 -7.67 -17.42
CA LEU A 120 29.25 -7.78 -16.57
C LEU A 120 28.40 -8.98 -17.02
N TRP A 121 28.18 -9.90 -16.10
CA TRP A 121 27.33 -11.08 -16.29
C TRP A 121 26.04 -10.91 -15.49
N GLY A 122 24.92 -11.32 -16.07
CA GLY A 122 23.66 -11.48 -15.34
C GLY A 122 23.63 -12.84 -14.66
N LEU A 123 22.99 -12.93 -13.49
CA LEU A 123 22.71 -14.19 -12.81
C LEU A 123 21.21 -14.45 -12.88
N VAL A 124 20.83 -15.53 -13.54
CA VAL A 124 19.43 -15.93 -13.72
C VAL A 124 19.19 -17.28 -13.05
N ARG A 125 18.21 -17.34 -12.15
CA ARG A 125 17.75 -18.58 -11.54
C ARG A 125 16.56 -19.14 -12.32
N ALA A 126 16.65 -20.41 -12.71
CA ALA A 126 15.53 -21.15 -13.29
C ALA A 126 14.63 -21.77 -12.21
N ASN A 127 13.48 -22.33 -12.59
CA ASN A 127 12.51 -22.89 -11.65
C ASN A 127 13.00 -24.16 -10.93
N ASP A 128 14.03 -24.82 -11.46
CA ASP A 128 14.76 -25.93 -10.83
C ASP A 128 15.70 -25.45 -9.69
N GLY A 129 15.87 -24.13 -9.54
CA GLY A 129 16.72 -23.50 -8.54
C GLY A 129 18.18 -23.30 -8.98
N VAL A 130 18.56 -23.76 -10.17
CA VAL A 130 19.92 -23.61 -10.70
C VAL A 130 20.14 -22.17 -11.16
N ILE A 131 21.32 -21.62 -10.85
CA ILE A 131 21.71 -20.27 -11.24
C ILE A 131 22.66 -20.36 -12.44
N HIS A 132 22.24 -19.77 -13.54
CA HIS A 132 23.01 -19.66 -14.77
C HIS A 132 23.56 -18.24 -14.92
N ARG A 133 24.76 -18.15 -15.50
CA ARG A 133 25.40 -16.88 -15.85
C ARG A 133 25.05 -16.55 -17.29
N VAL A 134 24.63 -15.31 -17.53
CA VAL A 134 24.21 -14.85 -18.85
C VAL A 134 24.89 -13.56 -19.29
N GLN A 135 25.02 -13.35 -20.60
CA GLN A 135 25.64 -12.19 -21.24
C GLN A 135 24.83 -11.70 -22.45
N PRO A 136 25.03 -10.44 -22.88
CA PRO A 136 24.47 -9.94 -24.13
C PRO A 136 24.77 -10.89 -25.31
N GLY A 137 23.73 -11.21 -26.09
CA GLY A 137 23.80 -12.12 -27.23
C GLY A 137 23.40 -13.56 -26.94
N GLN A 138 23.35 -13.99 -25.68
CA GLN A 138 22.83 -15.30 -25.27
C GLN A 138 21.31 -15.35 -25.27
N TYR A 139 20.75 -16.56 -25.22
CA TYR A 139 19.32 -16.80 -25.32
C TYR A 139 18.73 -17.43 -24.05
N LEU A 140 17.53 -17.02 -23.71
CA LEU A 140 16.76 -17.54 -22.59
C LEU A 140 15.25 -17.47 -22.90
N GLY A 141 14.47 -18.30 -22.23
CA GLY A 141 13.03 -18.34 -22.47
C GLY A 141 12.67 -19.18 -23.70
N GLN A 142 11.52 -19.86 -23.64
CA GLN A 142 11.01 -20.69 -24.75
C GLN A 142 10.69 -19.90 -26.03
N ASN A 143 10.54 -18.58 -25.93
CA ASN A 143 10.20 -17.68 -27.03
C ASN A 143 11.45 -17.10 -27.71
N PHE A 144 12.59 -17.79 -27.68
CA PHE A 144 13.85 -17.36 -28.32
C PHE A 144 14.29 -15.95 -27.85
N GLY A 145 14.25 -15.72 -26.53
CA GLY A 145 14.57 -14.44 -25.93
C GLY A 145 16.06 -14.14 -26.00
N LYS A 146 16.47 -13.24 -26.88
CA LYS A 146 17.87 -12.82 -27.03
C LYS A 146 18.19 -11.66 -26.10
N ILE A 147 19.21 -11.82 -25.26
CA ILE A 147 19.66 -10.77 -24.34
C ILE A 147 20.28 -9.62 -25.14
N ILE A 148 19.73 -8.43 -24.98
CA ILE A 148 20.21 -7.19 -25.59
C ILE A 148 21.28 -6.58 -24.69
N GLN A 149 20.99 -6.45 -23.40
CA GLN A 149 21.89 -5.85 -22.43
C GLN A 149 21.65 -6.40 -21.02
N VAL A 150 22.73 -6.46 -20.23
CA VAL A 150 22.69 -6.73 -18.79
C VAL A 150 22.99 -5.43 -18.04
N GLN A 151 22.14 -5.08 -17.08
CA GLN A 151 22.29 -3.94 -16.18
C GLN A 151 22.36 -4.42 -14.72
N GLU A 152 22.63 -3.53 -13.77
CA GLU A 152 22.72 -3.89 -12.35
C GLU A 152 21.38 -4.36 -11.76
N GLN A 153 20.26 -3.81 -12.25
CA GLN A 153 18.92 -4.03 -11.70
C GLN A 153 17.97 -4.77 -12.65
N GLN A 154 18.36 -4.99 -13.90
CA GLN A 154 17.55 -5.72 -14.87
C GLN A 154 18.39 -6.30 -16.01
N ILE A 155 17.81 -7.28 -16.72
CA ILE A 155 18.32 -7.81 -17.98
C ILE A 155 17.26 -7.52 -19.05
N ASP A 156 17.65 -6.84 -20.12
CA ASP A 156 16.78 -6.51 -21.25
C ASP A 156 16.98 -7.53 -22.38
N LEU A 157 15.88 -8.02 -22.95
CA LEU A 157 15.88 -8.98 -24.03
C LEU A 157 14.75 -8.74 -25.05
N GLY A 158 14.94 -9.25 -26.27
CA GLY A 158 13.89 -9.33 -27.29
C GLY A 158 13.47 -10.78 -27.49
N GLU A 159 12.19 -11.07 -27.39
CA GLU A 159 11.63 -12.41 -27.65
C GLU A 159 10.71 -12.43 -28.87
N TRP A 160 10.57 -13.60 -29.48
CA TRP A 160 9.70 -13.84 -30.63
C TRP A 160 8.39 -14.46 -30.18
N VAL A 161 7.27 -13.77 -30.44
CA VAL A 161 5.92 -14.25 -30.10
C VAL A 161 5.08 -14.46 -31.35
N ALA A 162 4.19 -15.45 -31.29
CA ALA A 162 3.16 -15.66 -32.30
C ALA A 162 2.17 -14.49 -32.28
N ALA A 163 1.98 -13.80 -33.41
CA ALA A 163 0.89 -12.86 -33.58
C ALA A 163 -0.38 -13.58 -34.05
N ALA A 164 -1.55 -12.97 -33.81
CA ALA A 164 -2.85 -13.54 -34.16
C ALA A 164 -3.05 -13.81 -35.67
N ASN A 165 -2.23 -13.18 -36.52
CA ASN A 165 -2.18 -13.41 -37.96
C ASN A 165 -1.28 -14.60 -38.36
N GLY A 166 -0.77 -15.36 -37.39
CA GLY A 166 0.13 -16.48 -37.60
C GLY A 166 1.56 -16.10 -37.98
N LYS A 167 1.94 -14.82 -37.89
CA LYS A 167 3.32 -14.34 -38.14
C LYS A 167 4.08 -14.19 -36.84
N TRP A 168 5.41 -14.28 -36.92
CA TRP A 168 6.29 -13.89 -35.81
C TRP A 168 6.26 -12.38 -35.59
N ARG A 169 6.36 -11.97 -34.33
CA ARG A 169 6.55 -10.59 -33.93
C ARG A 169 7.57 -10.51 -32.80
N GLU A 170 8.51 -9.58 -32.92
CA GLU A 170 9.44 -9.28 -31.85
C GLU A 170 8.74 -8.49 -30.72
N ARG A 171 9.04 -8.86 -29.48
CA ARG A 171 8.54 -8.22 -28.26
C ARG A 171 9.71 -7.95 -27.32
N GLU A 172 9.86 -6.70 -26.90
CA GLU A 172 10.79 -6.34 -25.84
C GLU A 172 10.28 -6.86 -24.49
N ALA A 173 11.17 -7.43 -23.70
CA ALA A 173 10.91 -7.94 -22.36
C ALA A 173 12.11 -7.67 -21.46
N SER A 174 11.89 -7.67 -20.15
CA SER A 174 12.98 -7.54 -19.18
C SER A 174 12.77 -8.45 -17.97
N LEU A 175 13.89 -8.90 -17.38
CA LEU A 175 13.94 -9.60 -16.11
C LEU A 175 14.48 -8.63 -15.07
N ALA A 176 13.62 -8.11 -14.20
CA ALA A 176 14.04 -7.28 -13.08
C ALA A 176 14.71 -8.12 -11.99
N LEU A 177 15.66 -7.50 -11.28
CA LEU A 177 16.29 -8.08 -10.10
C LEU A 177 15.23 -8.37 -9.04
N VAL A 178 15.23 -9.60 -8.51
CA VAL A 178 14.36 -9.96 -7.40
C VAL A 178 14.86 -9.27 -6.12
N GLU A 179 14.00 -8.47 -5.50
CA GLU A 179 14.20 -7.87 -4.17
C GLU A 179 14.24 -8.92 -3.05
#